data_AF-A0A3D2HUZ3-F1
#
_entry.id   AF-A0A3D2HUZ3-F1
#
_cell.length_a   1.000
_cell.length_b   1.000
_cell.length_c   1.000
_cell.angle_alpha   90.00
_cell.angle_beta   90.00
_cell.angle_gamma   90.00
#
_symmetry.space_group_name_H-M   'P 1'
#
loop_
_entity.id
_entity.type
_entity.pdbx_description
1 polymer ?
#
loop_
_entity_poly.entity_id
_entity_poly.type
_entity_poly.pdbx_seq_one_letter_code
_entity_poly.pdbx_strand_id
1 'polypeptide(L)'
;MNLTEKISYIKGLAEGLNLDESKPEVKVINAIVELLDDMAYSVSDMEELYDDLSAQVDEIDQDLADVESDIYDDEDDDDDCDCCDFEDEDNPFYEVTCGACGQKLNVSEDVLLEGEIECPNCGELLEFDFSDLFDEDGCCSEDGCTCGCCDVEDEDVE
;
A
#
# COMPACT_ATOMS: atom_id res chain seq x y z
N MET A 1 -7.34 7.96 36.91
CA MET A 1 -8.54 7.18 37.28
C MET A 1 -8.86 6.23 36.14
N ASN A 2 -8.54 4.95 36.33
CA ASN A 2 -8.92 3.85 35.43
C ASN A 2 -10.47 3.74 35.38
N LEU A 3 -11.02 3.25 34.27
CA LEU A 3 -12.44 2.93 34.10
C LEU A 3 -13.04 2.14 35.27
N THR A 4 -12.34 1.12 35.79
CA THR A 4 -12.73 0.32 36.96
C THR A 4 -12.90 1.16 38.22
N GLU A 5 -12.04 2.16 38.46
CA GLU A 5 -12.17 3.08 39.59
C GLU A 5 -13.39 4.00 39.43
N LYS A 6 -13.68 4.44 38.21
CA LYS A 6 -14.84 5.29 37.90
C LYS A 6 -16.15 4.54 38.08
N ILE A 7 -16.25 3.31 37.56
CA ILE A 7 -17.48 2.51 37.73
C ILE A 7 -17.67 2.06 39.18
N SER A 8 -16.59 1.75 39.91
CA SER A 8 -16.66 1.48 41.36
C SER A 8 -17.20 2.69 42.13
N TYR A 9 -16.78 3.90 41.78
CA TYR A 9 -17.33 5.13 42.36
C TYR A 9 -18.82 5.31 42.03
N ILE A 10 -19.23 5.06 40.78
CA ILE A 10 -20.65 5.14 40.36
C ILE A 10 -21.51 4.09 41.07
N LYS A 11 -21.02 2.84 41.23
CA LYS A 11 -21.68 1.80 42.03
C LYS A 11 -21.92 2.28 43.47
N GLY A 12 -20.89 2.82 44.12
CA GLY A 12 -21.03 3.36 45.48
C GLY A 12 -22.04 4.50 45.59
N LEU A 13 -22.10 5.38 44.59
CA LEU A 13 -23.14 6.43 44.52
C LEU A 13 -24.54 5.86 44.30
N ALA A 14 -24.68 4.84 43.45
CA ALA A 14 -25.94 4.16 43.17
C ALA A 14 -26.50 3.46 44.41
N GLU A 15 -25.65 2.77 45.17
CA GLU A 15 -26.01 2.15 46.44
C GLU A 15 -26.42 3.19 47.50
N GLY A 16 -25.71 4.33 47.56
CA GLY A 16 -26.00 5.41 48.50
C GLY A 16 -27.36 6.11 48.28
N LEU A 17 -27.94 5.99 47.09
CA LEU A 17 -29.25 6.58 46.76
C LEU A 17 -30.42 5.84 47.42
N ASN A 18 -30.21 4.63 47.97
CA ASN A 18 -31.24 3.81 48.62
C ASN A 18 -32.52 3.68 47.76
N LEU A 19 -32.33 3.36 46.47
CA LEU A 19 -33.42 3.23 45.52
C LEU A 19 -34.27 1.97 45.81
N ASP A 20 -35.55 2.05 45.49
CA ASP A 20 -36.48 0.93 45.66
C ASP A 20 -36.31 -0.10 44.53
N GLU A 21 -35.63 -1.20 44.83
CA GLU A 21 -35.34 -2.30 43.89
C GLU A 21 -36.58 -2.96 43.26
N SER A 22 -37.77 -2.76 43.86
CA SER A 22 -39.01 -3.28 43.29
C SER A 22 -39.41 -2.57 42.00
N LYS A 23 -38.96 -1.32 41.82
CA LYS A 23 -39.34 -0.49 40.70
C LYS A 23 -38.60 -0.88 39.41
N PRO A 24 -39.29 -0.93 38.27
CA PRO A 24 -38.69 -1.33 37.01
C PRO A 24 -37.55 -0.40 36.58
N GLU A 25 -37.61 0.89 36.88
CA GLU A 25 -36.55 1.84 36.52
C GLU A 25 -35.23 1.53 37.26
N VAL A 26 -35.31 1.13 38.53
CA VAL A 26 -34.13 0.79 39.35
C VAL A 26 -33.45 -0.48 38.85
N LYS A 27 -34.23 -1.46 38.39
CA LYS A 27 -33.69 -2.67 37.76
C LYS A 27 -32.90 -2.36 36.49
N VAL A 28 -33.40 -1.44 35.67
CA VAL A 28 -32.69 -1.00 34.46
C VAL A 28 -31.40 -0.28 34.81
N ILE A 29 -31.42 0.61 35.80
CA ILE A 29 -30.22 1.33 36.26
C ILE A 29 -29.15 0.35 36.75
N ASN A 30 -29.53 -0.63 37.59
CA ASN A 30 -28.59 -1.63 38.10
C ASN A 30 -27.99 -2.47 36.96
N ALA A 31 -28.80 -2.89 35.99
CA ALA A 31 -28.31 -3.63 34.83
C ALA A 31 -27.34 -2.79 33.96
N ILE A 32 -27.57 -1.48 33.82
CA ILE A 32 -26.64 -0.58 33.12
C ILE A 32 -25.32 -0.47 33.90
N VAL A 33 -25.38 -0.34 35.23
CA VAL A 33 -24.20 -0.23 36.08
C VAL A 33 -23.38 -1.53 36.04
N GLU A 34 -24.02 -2.69 36.04
CA GLU A 34 -23.36 -3.99 35.86
C GLU A 34 -22.70 -4.11 34.48
N LEU A 35 -23.41 -3.76 33.40
CA LEU A 35 -22.85 -3.77 32.06
C LEU A 35 -21.61 -2.87 31.95
N LEU A 36 -21.67 -1.67 32.53
CA LEU A 36 -20.54 -0.74 32.54
C LEU A 36 -19.34 -1.26 33.35
N ASP A 37 -19.59 -2.09 34.38
CA ASP A 37 -18.56 -2.74 35.18
C ASP A 37 -17.84 -3.80 34.35
N ASP A 38 -18.60 -4.67 33.69
CA ASP A 38 -18.06 -5.70 32.78
C ASP A 38 -17.27 -5.07 31.62
N MET A 39 -17.77 -3.95 31.07
CA MET A 39 -17.07 -3.19 30.05
C MET A 39 -15.77 -2.57 30.58
N ALA A 40 -15.76 -2.07 31.83
CA ALA A 40 -14.55 -1.50 32.40
C ALA A 40 -13.43 -2.56 32.52
N TYR A 41 -13.76 -3.77 32.98
CA TYR A 41 -12.81 -4.88 33.01
C TYR A 41 -12.35 -5.29 31.62
N SER A 42 -13.29 -5.50 30.69
CA SER A 42 -12.97 -5.93 29.32
C SER A 42 -12.07 -4.94 28.59
N VAL A 43 -12.25 -3.63 28.83
CA VAL A 43 -11.39 -2.59 28.25
C VAL A 43 -10.01 -2.60 28.89
N SER A 44 -9.90 -2.77 30.21
CA SER A 44 -8.58 -2.87 30.87
C SER A 44 -7.80 -4.10 30.41
N ASP A 45 -8.46 -5.25 30.25
CA ASP A 45 -7.82 -6.46 29.71
C ASP A 45 -7.35 -6.23 28.25
N MET A 46 -8.10 -5.46 27.47
CA MET A 46 -7.73 -5.10 26.10
C MET A 46 -6.55 -4.15 26.03
N GLU A 47 -6.45 -3.19 26.96
CA GLU A 47 -5.29 -2.29 27.08
C GLU A 47 -4.01 -3.09 27.36
N GLU A 48 -4.05 -4.09 28.24
CA GLU A 48 -2.91 -4.98 28.53
C GLU A 48 -2.49 -5.79 27.29
N LEU A 49 -3.46 -6.40 26.59
CA LEU A 49 -3.18 -7.13 25.35
C LEU A 49 -2.63 -6.23 24.24
N TYR A 50 -3.03 -4.96 24.21
CA TYR A 50 -2.52 -3.99 23.24
C TYR A 50 -1.06 -3.62 23.55
N ASP A 51 -0.73 -3.42 24.82
CA ASP A 51 0.65 -3.18 25.24
C ASP A 51 1.57 -4.37 24.89
N ASP A 52 1.10 -5.60 25.14
CA ASP A 52 1.80 -6.84 24.75
C ASP A 52 1.98 -6.98 23.23
N LEU A 53 0.97 -6.57 22.45
CA LEU A 53 1.05 -6.58 21.00
C LEU A 53 2.04 -5.52 20.50
N SER A 54 2.06 -4.33 21.10
CA SER A 54 3.00 -3.27 20.76
C SER A 54 4.44 -3.75 20.97
N ALA A 55 4.72 -4.39 22.10
CA ALA A 55 6.04 -4.95 22.39
C ALA A 55 6.47 -6.01 21.36
N GLN A 56 5.56 -6.86 20.90
CA GLN A 56 5.85 -7.83 19.84
C GLN A 56 6.12 -7.17 18.48
N VAL A 57 5.44 -6.06 18.18
CA VAL A 57 5.71 -5.29 16.95
C VAL A 57 7.11 -4.66 17.00
N ASP A 58 7.51 -4.12 18.16
CA ASP A 58 8.85 -3.58 18.36
C ASP A 58 9.93 -4.68 18.22
N GLU A 59 9.66 -5.91 18.69
CA GLU A 59 10.55 -7.07 18.50
C GLU A 59 10.69 -7.43 17.01
N ILE A 60 9.58 -7.45 16.27
CA ILE A 60 9.61 -7.71 14.82
C ILE A 60 10.40 -6.63 14.08
N ASP A 61 10.21 -5.35 14.42
CA ASP A 61 10.95 -4.23 13.82
C ASP A 61 12.45 -4.39 14.03
N GLN A 62 12.86 -4.75 15.25
CA GLN A 62 14.26 -5.02 15.57
C GLN A 62 14.82 -6.23 14.79
N ASP A 63 14.09 -7.34 14.75
CA ASP A 63 14.50 -8.53 14.01
C ASP A 63 14.67 -8.23 12.50
N LEU A 64 13.78 -7.40 11.94
CA LEU A 64 13.89 -6.96 10.55
C LEU A 64 15.11 -6.07 10.33
N ALA A 65 15.40 -5.13 11.24
CA ALA A 65 16.60 -4.31 11.17
C ALA A 65 17.90 -5.14 11.23
N ASP A 66 17.93 -6.19 12.04
CA ASP A 66 19.07 -7.11 12.11
C ASP A 66 19.27 -7.86 10.78
N VAL A 67 18.17 -8.32 10.16
CA VAL A 67 18.21 -8.97 8.83
C VAL A 67 18.63 -7.99 7.74
N GLU A 68 18.14 -6.75 7.79
CA GLU A 68 18.53 -5.70 6.85
C GLU A 68 20.03 -5.42 6.95
N SER A 69 20.58 -5.32 8.16
CA SER A 69 22.02 -5.18 8.36
C SER A 69 22.80 -6.38 7.80
N ASP A 70 22.39 -7.61 8.10
CA ASP A 70 23.07 -8.82 7.60
C ASP A 70 23.03 -8.96 6.06
N ILE A 71 22.03 -8.39 5.38
CA ILE A 71 21.86 -8.48 3.92
C ILE A 71 22.41 -7.26 3.18
N TYR A 72 22.27 -6.06 3.76
CA TYR A 72 22.54 -4.79 3.10
C TYR A 72 23.73 -4.00 3.69
N ASP A 73 24.22 -4.27 4.92
CA ASP A 73 25.37 -3.57 5.52
C ASP A 73 26.75 -4.22 5.20
N ASP A 74 26.80 -5.28 4.38
CA ASP A 74 28.07 -5.87 3.92
C ASP A 74 28.73 -5.07 2.76
N GLU A 75 28.25 -3.86 2.47
CA GLU A 75 28.78 -2.95 1.44
C GLU A 75 29.12 -1.56 2.01
N ASP A 76 30.19 -1.45 2.80
CA ASP A 76 30.80 -0.15 3.10
C ASP A 76 32.34 -0.30 3.19
N ASP A 77 33.01 -0.34 2.03
CA ASP A 77 34.24 0.44 1.78
C ASP A 77 34.67 0.33 0.30
N ASP A 78 34.65 1.49 -0.38
CA ASP A 78 35.21 1.79 -1.72
C ASP A 78 34.49 1.19 -2.94
N ASP A 79 33.37 1.77 -3.38
CA ASP A 79 33.28 2.25 -4.76
C ASP A 79 32.11 3.20 -4.99
N ASP A 80 32.33 4.11 -5.92
CA ASP A 80 31.45 5.10 -6.53
C ASP A 80 30.17 4.45 -7.09
N CYS A 81 29.26 4.00 -6.23
CA CYS A 81 28.10 3.23 -6.64
C CYS A 81 26.92 4.16 -6.96
N ASP A 82 26.80 4.49 -8.24
CA ASP A 82 25.67 5.10 -8.96
C ASP A 82 24.34 4.29 -8.84
N CYS A 83 24.18 3.43 -7.83
CA CYS A 83 23.12 2.41 -7.74
C CYS A 83 21.94 2.82 -6.84
N CYS A 84 21.81 4.10 -6.49
CA CYS A 84 20.49 4.67 -6.17
C CYS A 84 19.75 5.16 -7.41
N ASP A 85 20.09 4.62 -8.57
CA ASP A 85 19.18 4.45 -9.68
C ASP A 85 18.68 2.99 -9.70
N PHE A 86 17.58 2.72 -8.99
CA PHE A 86 16.73 1.58 -9.33
C PHE A 86 15.86 1.99 -10.53
N GLU A 87 16.47 2.58 -11.56
CA GLU A 87 16.06 2.32 -12.92
C GLU A 87 16.65 0.95 -13.23
N ASP A 88 15.78 -0.04 -13.38
CA ASP A 88 16.08 -1.34 -13.98
C ASP A 88 16.48 -1.10 -15.45
N GLU A 89 17.59 -0.38 -15.67
CA GLU A 89 18.09 0.08 -16.98
C GLU A 89 18.53 -1.12 -17.83
N ASP A 90 18.73 -2.27 -17.19
CA ASP A 90 19.04 -3.54 -17.86
C ASP A 90 17.79 -4.37 -18.24
N ASN A 91 16.57 -4.02 -17.80
CA ASN A 91 15.36 -4.74 -18.24
C ASN A 91 14.06 -3.91 -18.13
N PRO A 92 13.84 -2.92 -19.02
CA PRO A 92 12.64 -2.10 -18.98
C PRO A 92 11.36 -2.92 -19.20
N PHE A 93 10.35 -2.69 -18.34
CA PHE A 93 9.00 -3.24 -18.51
C PHE A 93 8.09 -2.22 -19.21
N TYR A 94 7.35 -2.68 -20.23
CA TYR A 94 6.40 -1.87 -20.99
C TYR A 94 4.96 -2.30 -20.72
N GLU A 95 4.06 -1.34 -20.58
CA GLU A 95 2.62 -1.60 -20.47
C GLU A 95 1.99 -1.72 -21.86
N VAL A 96 1.52 -2.93 -22.20
CA VAL A 96 0.77 -3.21 -23.43
C VAL A 96 -0.69 -3.47 -23.10
N THR A 97 -1.60 -2.90 -23.90
CA THR A 97 -3.04 -3.21 -23.80
C THR A 97 -3.45 -4.23 -24.85
N CYS A 98 -4.01 -5.36 -24.42
CA CYS A 98 -4.56 -6.36 -25.35
C CYS A 98 -5.76 -5.79 -26.11
N GLY A 99 -5.71 -5.75 -27.44
CA GLY A 99 -6.80 -5.25 -28.29
C GLY A 99 -8.09 -6.08 -28.25
N ALA A 100 -8.02 -7.36 -27.86
CA ALA A 100 -9.17 -8.26 -27.84
C ALA A 100 -9.98 -8.16 -26.52
N CYS A 101 -9.31 -8.02 -25.38
CA CYS A 101 -9.98 -8.00 -24.06
C CYS A 101 -9.81 -6.70 -23.26
N GLY A 102 -8.94 -5.78 -23.71
CA GLY A 102 -8.69 -4.50 -23.04
C GLY A 102 -7.86 -4.60 -21.77
N GLN A 103 -7.27 -5.76 -21.46
CA GLN A 103 -6.40 -5.92 -20.30
C GLN A 103 -5.03 -5.29 -20.54
N LYS A 104 -4.56 -4.54 -19.54
CA LYS A 104 -3.18 -4.03 -19.45
C LYS A 104 -2.26 -5.12 -18.94
N LEU A 105 -1.14 -5.31 -19.63
CA LEU A 105 -0.13 -6.33 -19.39
C LEU A 105 1.21 -5.62 -19.27
N ASN A 106 2.02 -5.99 -18.29
CA ASN A 106 3.40 -5.54 -18.19
C ASN A 106 4.30 -6.62 -18.80
N VAL A 107 5.08 -6.26 -19.81
CA VAL A 107 5.92 -7.17 -20.60
C VAL A 107 7.35 -6.64 -20.59
N SER A 108 8.34 -7.51 -20.39
CA SER A 108 9.76 -7.14 -20.47
C SER A 108 10.21 -6.94 -21.92
N GLU A 109 11.30 -6.20 -22.13
CA GLU A 109 11.86 -5.93 -23.47
C GLU A 109 12.16 -7.21 -24.27
N ASP A 110 12.78 -8.21 -23.63
CA ASP A 110 13.10 -9.51 -24.27
C ASP A 110 11.87 -10.16 -24.92
N VAL A 111 10.73 -10.16 -24.24
CA VAL A 111 9.49 -10.81 -24.70
C VAL A 111 8.82 -9.98 -25.80
N LEU A 112 9.02 -8.66 -25.80
CA LEU A 112 8.55 -7.80 -26.89
C LEU A 112 9.39 -8.00 -28.15
N LEU A 113 10.71 -8.14 -28.01
CA LEU A 113 11.64 -8.37 -29.13
C LEU A 113 11.45 -9.75 -29.79
N GLU A 114 10.88 -10.73 -29.09
CA GLU A 114 10.45 -12.01 -29.69
C GLU A 114 9.32 -11.81 -30.73
N GLY A 115 8.58 -10.69 -30.66
CA GLY A 115 7.61 -10.27 -31.68
C GLY A 115 6.21 -10.88 -31.54
N GLU A 116 6.01 -11.87 -30.68
CA GLU A 116 4.71 -12.48 -30.41
C GLU A 116 4.54 -12.88 -28.93
N ILE A 117 3.39 -12.55 -28.32
CA ILE A 117 3.03 -12.98 -26.96
C ILE A 117 1.56 -13.37 -26.87
N GLU A 118 1.26 -14.44 -26.14
CA GLU A 118 -0.14 -14.81 -25.83
C GLU A 118 -0.68 -13.99 -24.65
N CYS A 119 -1.84 -13.36 -24.84
CA CYS A 119 -2.51 -12.67 -23.75
C CYS A 119 -2.96 -13.68 -22.67
N PRO A 120 -2.51 -13.56 -21.41
CA PRO A 120 -2.85 -14.51 -20.34
C PRO A 120 -4.33 -14.51 -19.96
N ASN A 121 -5.10 -13.50 -20.38
CA ASN A 121 -6.52 -13.37 -20.06
C ASN A 121 -7.45 -13.98 -21.11
N CYS A 122 -7.17 -13.79 -22.39
CA CYS A 122 -8.04 -14.26 -23.47
C CYS A 122 -7.39 -15.28 -24.41
N GLY A 123 -6.08 -15.52 -24.30
CA GLY A 123 -5.35 -16.44 -25.16
C GLY A 123 -5.18 -15.97 -26.60
N GLU A 124 -5.42 -14.68 -26.88
CA GLU A 124 -5.17 -14.08 -28.18
C GLU A 124 -3.68 -13.81 -28.34
N LEU A 125 -3.12 -14.13 -29.52
CA LEU A 125 -1.75 -13.80 -29.90
C LEU A 125 -1.65 -12.31 -30.23
N LEU A 126 -0.81 -11.60 -29.49
CA LEU A 126 -0.43 -10.22 -29.73
C LEU A 126 0.88 -10.24 -30.53
N GLU A 127 0.82 -9.75 -31.78
CA GLU A 127 1.99 -9.57 -32.63
C GLU A 127 2.48 -8.11 -32.55
N PHE A 128 3.79 -7.92 -32.39
CA PHE A 128 4.43 -6.60 -32.36
C PHE A 128 5.35 -6.44 -33.57
N ASP A 129 5.07 -5.45 -34.41
CA ASP A 129 5.91 -5.11 -35.57
C ASP A 129 6.72 -3.85 -35.27
N PHE A 130 8.05 -3.99 -35.31
CA PHE A 130 9.00 -2.90 -35.09
C PHE A 130 9.63 -2.40 -36.40
N SER A 131 9.15 -2.85 -37.56
CA SER A 131 9.71 -2.47 -38.87
C SER A 131 9.78 -0.96 -39.09
N ASP A 132 8.82 -0.22 -38.52
CA ASP A 132 8.67 1.23 -38.72
C ASP A 132 9.60 2.07 -37.83
N LEU A 133 10.35 1.44 -36.90
CA LEU A 133 11.24 2.12 -35.94
C LEU A 133 12.72 2.13 -36.37
N PHE A 134 13.11 1.25 -37.29
CA PHE A 134 14.51 1.07 -37.72
C PHE A 134 14.84 1.65 -39.10
N ASP A 135 13.95 2.47 -39.67
CA ASP A 135 14.26 3.22 -40.89
C ASP A 135 15.24 4.37 -40.56
N GLU A 136 16.53 4.09 -40.67
CA GLU A 136 17.66 5.04 -40.56
C GLU A 136 17.70 6.08 -41.71
N ASP A 137 16.59 6.38 -42.40
CA ASP A 137 16.53 7.43 -43.41
C ASP A 137 15.07 7.74 -43.78
N GLY A 138 14.53 8.90 -43.41
CA GLY A 138 13.37 9.44 -44.11
C GLY A 138 12.37 10.26 -43.31
N CYS A 139 12.78 11.44 -42.87
CA CYS A 139 11.81 12.52 -42.64
C CYS A 139 11.00 12.76 -43.94
N CYS A 140 9.67 12.81 -43.81
CA CYS A 140 8.67 13.20 -44.80
C CYS A 140 8.43 12.24 -45.98
N SER A 141 7.34 11.47 -45.91
CA SER A 141 6.60 11.06 -47.09
C SER A 141 5.22 11.73 -47.13
N GLU A 142 4.91 12.24 -48.32
CA GLU A 142 3.71 12.99 -48.70
C GLU A 142 2.43 12.19 -48.44
N ASP A 143 1.76 12.45 -47.31
CA ASP A 143 0.31 12.63 -47.19
C ASP A 143 -0.10 12.65 -45.70
N GLY A 144 -0.24 13.87 -45.16
CA GLY A 144 -1.08 14.17 -43.99
C GLY A 144 -0.73 13.48 -42.67
N CYS A 145 0.48 13.67 -42.14
CA CYS A 145 0.78 13.31 -40.75
C CYS A 145 0.41 14.46 -39.81
N THR A 146 -0.47 14.20 -38.84
CA THR A 146 -0.93 15.14 -37.80
C THR A 146 -0.16 14.97 -36.49
N CYS A 147 1.12 14.58 -36.55
CA CYS A 147 1.95 14.53 -35.35
C CYS A 147 2.48 15.95 -35.06
N GLY A 148 2.19 16.47 -33.88
CA GLY A 148 2.56 17.81 -33.40
C GLY A 148 4.05 18.00 -33.13
N CYS A 149 4.91 17.52 -34.03
CA CYS A 149 6.37 17.62 -33.94
C CYS A 149 6.92 18.88 -34.62
N CYS A 150 6.06 19.85 -34.94
CA CYS A 150 6.39 21.08 -35.67
C CYS A 150 6.10 22.37 -34.88
N ASP A 151 6.08 22.31 -33.55
CA ASP A 151 6.01 23.52 -32.72
C ASP A 151 7.31 23.62 -31.91
N VAL A 152 8.38 24.04 -32.58
CA VAL A 152 9.51 24.69 -31.90
C VAL A 152 9.19 26.17 -31.92
N GLU A 153 8.73 26.67 -30.77
CA GLU A 153 8.53 28.10 -30.54
C GLU A 153 9.87 28.81 -30.73
N ASP A 154 9.90 29.77 -31.66
CA ASP A 154 10.97 30.77 -31.80
C ASP A 154 11.00 31.61 -30.51
N GLU A 155 11.89 31.27 -29.57
CA GLU A 155 12.33 32.23 -28.55
C GLU A 155 13.55 32.99 -29.06
N ASP A 156 13.30 34.26 -29.40
CA ASP A 156 14.28 35.31 -29.60
C ASP A 156 15.31 35.34 -28.45
N VAL A 157 16.57 35.02 -28.75
CA VAL A 157 17.72 35.42 -27.92
C VAL A 157 18.80 36.06 -28.81
N GLU A 158 18.77 37.40 -28.77
CA GLU A 158 19.72 38.44 -29.22
C GLU A 158 20.12 38.56 -30.72
#